data_AF-A0A4Q3WKK4-F1
#
_entry.id   AF-A0A4Q3WKK4-F1
#
_cell.length_a   1.000
_cell.length_b   1.000
_cell.length_c   1.000
_cell.angle_alpha   90.00
_cell.angle_beta   90.00
_cell.angle_gamma   90.00
#
_symmetry.space_group_name_H-M   'P 1'
#
loop_
_entity.id
_entity.type
_entity.pdbx_description
1 polymer ?
#
loop_
_entity_poly.entity_id
_entity_poly.type
_entity_poly.pdbx_seq_one_letter_code
_entity_poly.pdbx_strand_id
1 'polypeptide(L)'
;AHISIELYYFANRCFLQYNQLLKGCAAIAHIPAIIVQGGLDLVCPPVTAHKLHAALPNSTLVIVPSAGHIANEAMEDARVAATENMAAQLAA
;
A
#
# COMPACT_ATOMS: atom_id res chain seq x y z
N ALA A 1 17.21 -12.36 15.18
CA ALA A 1 15.99 -12.68 15.95
C ALA A 1 14.70 -12.30 15.20
N HIS A 2 14.58 -11.09 14.64
CA HIS A 2 13.35 -10.64 13.96
C HIS A 2 13.01 -11.41 12.66
N ILE A 3 14.01 -11.72 11.83
CA ILE A 3 13.81 -12.40 10.54
C ILE A 3 13.17 -13.81 10.70
N SER A 4 13.49 -14.53 11.78
CA SER A 4 12.94 -15.87 12.02
C SER A 4 11.42 -15.87 12.17
N ILE A 5 10.85 -14.80 12.71
CA ILE A 5 9.40 -14.65 12.84
C ILE A 5 8.78 -14.38 11.47
N GLU A 6 9.31 -13.43 10.70
CA GLU A 6 8.82 -13.15 9.34
C GLU A 6 8.87 -14.38 8.43
N LEU A 7 10.00 -15.10 8.45
CA LEU A 7 10.16 -16.35 7.70
C LEU A 7 9.13 -17.40 8.10
N TYR A 8 8.80 -17.51 9.39
CA TYR A 8 7.76 -18.42 9.86
C TYR A 8 6.38 -18.06 9.29
N TYR A 9 6.02 -16.78 9.26
CA TYR A 9 4.76 -16.35 8.64
C TYR A 9 4.77 -16.61 7.13
N PHE A 10 5.85 -16.28 6.42
CA PHE A 10 5.94 -16.54 4.98
C PHE A 10 5.87 -18.03 4.64
N ALA A 11 6.56 -18.88 5.40
CA ALA A 11 6.50 -20.34 5.25
C ALA A 11 5.07 -20.89 5.41
N ASN A 12 4.25 -20.23 6.23
CA ASN A 12 2.85 -20.59 6.47
C ASN A 12 1.84 -19.73 5.68
N ARG A 13 2.27 -19.03 4.61
CA ARG A 13 1.41 -18.16 3.78
C ARG A 13 0.64 -17.12 4.61
N CYS A 14 1.29 -16.62 5.66
CA CYS A 14 0.73 -15.72 6.65
C CYS A 14 -0.57 -16.23 7.32
N PHE A 15 -0.86 -17.54 7.25
CA PHE A 15 -2.12 -18.14 7.70
C PHE A 15 -3.37 -17.54 7.02
N LEU A 16 -3.22 -17.00 5.82
CA LEU A 16 -4.29 -16.39 5.04
C LEU A 16 -4.77 -17.32 3.93
N GLN A 17 -6.07 -17.26 3.65
CA GLN A 17 -6.62 -17.81 2.42
C GLN A 17 -6.18 -16.99 1.21
N TYR A 18 -6.21 -17.62 0.04
CA TYR A 18 -5.83 -16.96 -1.21
C TYR A 18 -6.70 -15.70 -1.46
N ASN A 19 -6.02 -14.56 -1.69
CA ASN A 19 -6.62 -13.23 -1.87
C ASN A 19 -7.56 -12.77 -0.74
N GLN A 20 -7.44 -13.31 0.48
CA GLN A 20 -8.32 -12.96 1.59
C GLN A 20 -8.36 -11.44 1.86
N LEU A 21 -7.21 -10.76 1.81
CA LEU A 21 -7.14 -9.31 2.05
C LEU A 21 -7.87 -8.50 0.97
N LEU A 22 -7.64 -8.79 -0.31
CA LEU A 22 -8.31 -8.09 -1.41
C LEU A 22 -9.82 -8.32 -1.41
N LYS A 23 -10.28 -9.53 -1.06
CA LYS A 23 -11.70 -9.82 -0.87
C LYS A 23 -12.30 -9.07 0.32
N GLY A 24 -11.50 -8.84 1.36
CA GLY A 24 -11.89 -8.10 2.56
C GLY A 24 -11.97 -6.58 2.36
N CYS A 25 -11.40 -6.03 1.29
CA CYS A 25 -11.40 -4.58 1.02
C CYS A 25 -12.81 -3.97 0.98
N ALA A 26 -13.83 -4.73 0.58
CA ALA A 26 -15.22 -4.26 0.59
C ALA A 26 -15.67 -3.74 1.96
N ALA A 27 -15.17 -4.30 3.06
CA ALA A 27 -15.50 -3.87 4.42
C ALA A 27 -15.00 -2.46 4.76
N ILE A 28 -13.95 -1.99 4.07
CA ILE A 28 -13.32 -0.68 4.30
C ILE A 28 -13.41 0.26 3.10
N ALA A 29 -14.16 -0.11 2.04
CA ALA A 29 -14.23 0.66 0.80
C ALA A 29 -14.84 2.07 0.98
N HIS A 30 -15.50 2.32 2.10
CA HIS A 30 -16.05 3.62 2.49
C HIS A 30 -15.01 4.56 3.12
N ILE A 31 -13.84 4.04 3.51
CA ILE A 31 -12.77 4.83 4.10
C ILE A 31 -11.94 5.45 2.96
N PRO A 32 -11.72 6.78 2.97
CA PRO A 32 -10.84 7.41 1.98
C PRO A 32 -9.41 6.89 2.14
N ALA A 33 -8.76 6.56 1.02
CA ALA A 33 -7.43 5.98 1.03
C ALA A 33 -6.55 6.59 -0.05
N ILE A 34 -5.29 6.85 0.29
CA ILE A 34 -4.25 7.21 -0.68
C ILE A 34 -3.15 6.15 -0.59
N ILE A 35 -2.90 5.48 -1.70
CA ILE A 35 -1.88 4.43 -1.83
C ILE A 35 -0.66 5.07 -2.48
N VAL A 36 0.46 5.15 -1.75
CA VAL A 36 1.73 5.67 -2.26
C VAL A 36 2.68 4.49 -2.46
N GLN A 37 3.14 4.27 -3.69
CA GLN A 37 3.91 3.09 -4.07
C GLN A 37 5.17 3.47 -4.85
N GLY A 38 6.31 2.88 -4.49
CA GLY A 38 7.55 3.02 -5.25
C GLY A 38 7.49 2.24 -6.56
N GLY A 39 7.80 2.90 -7.68
CA GLY A 39 7.80 2.29 -9.02
C GLY A 39 8.90 1.24 -9.20
N LEU A 40 9.96 1.32 -8.41
CA LEU A 40 11.11 0.40 -8.41
C LEU A 40 11.10 -0.56 -7.21
N ASP A 41 9.97 -0.68 -6.48
CA ASP A 41 9.87 -1.61 -5.35
C ASP A 41 9.87 -3.05 -5.86
N LEU A 42 10.92 -3.80 -5.52
CA LEU A 42 11.06 -5.22 -5.89
C LEU A 42 10.58 -6.18 -4.79
N VAL A 43 10.36 -5.67 -3.57
CA VAL A 43 9.83 -6.46 -2.44
C VAL A 43 8.31 -6.52 -2.54
N CYS A 44 7.68 -5.39 -2.84
CA CYS A 44 6.25 -5.23 -3.07
C CYS A 44 6.02 -4.57 -4.44
N PRO A 45 6.01 -5.34 -5.54
CA PRO A 45 5.94 -4.77 -6.88
C PRO A 45 4.66 -3.96 -7.15
N PRO A 46 4.69 -2.87 -7.95
CA PRO A 46 3.55 -1.98 -8.17
C PRO A 46 2.23 -2.65 -8.59
N VAL A 47 2.29 -3.84 -9.19
CA VAL A 47 1.09 -4.64 -9.51
C VAL A 47 0.22 -4.93 -8.30
N THR A 48 0.78 -5.05 -7.09
CA THR A 48 0.00 -5.26 -5.86
C THR A 48 -0.77 -4.01 -5.46
N ALA A 49 -0.14 -2.82 -5.58
CA ALA A 49 -0.79 -1.54 -5.36
C ALA A 49 -1.91 -1.27 -6.38
N HIS A 50 -1.70 -1.60 -7.66
CA HIS A 50 -2.76 -1.54 -8.67
C HIS A 50 -3.96 -2.45 -8.33
N LYS A 51 -3.69 -3.68 -7.87
CA LYS A 51 -4.76 -4.60 -7.44
C LYS A 51 -5.52 -4.07 -6.22
N LEU A 52 -4.81 -3.46 -5.27
CA LEU A 52 -5.43 -2.85 -4.09
C LEU A 52 -6.30 -1.66 -4.48
N HIS A 53 -5.80 -0.78 -5.35
CA HIS A 53 -6.56 0.36 -5.88
C HIS A 53 -7.84 -0.09 -6.62
N ALA A 54 -7.76 -1.15 -7.42
CA ALA A 54 -8.93 -1.74 -8.06
C ALA A 54 -9.95 -2.33 -7.05
N ALA A 55 -9.49 -2.85 -5.91
CA ALA A 55 -10.35 -3.37 -4.85
C ALA A 55 -10.90 -2.27 -3.91
N LEU A 56 -10.30 -1.08 -3.91
CA LEU A 56 -10.69 0.11 -3.16
C LEU A 56 -11.00 1.25 -4.14
N PRO A 57 -12.16 1.24 -4.82
CA PRO A 57 -12.43 2.18 -5.92
C PRO A 57 -12.44 3.66 -5.52
N ASN A 58 -12.63 3.97 -4.23
CA ASN A 58 -12.55 5.33 -3.68
C ASN A 58 -11.13 5.75 -3.27
N SER A 59 -10.12 4.95 -3.60
CA SER A 59 -8.73 5.27 -3.30
C SER A 59 -8.07 6.08 -4.41
N THR A 60 -7.03 6.82 -4.07
CA THR A 60 -6.10 7.44 -5.03
C THR A 60 -4.80 6.63 -5.05
N LEU A 61 -4.27 6.34 -6.23
CA LEU A 61 -2.98 5.66 -6.38
C LEU A 61 -1.91 6.64 -6.89
N VAL A 62 -0.84 6.78 -6.13
CA VAL A 62 0.34 7.57 -6.46
C VAL A 62 1.53 6.64 -6.65
N ILE A 63 2.04 6.55 -7.88
CA ILE A 63 3.28 5.84 -8.19
C ILE A 63 4.43 6.84 -8.17
N VAL A 64 5.48 6.54 -7.41
CA VAL A 64 6.72 7.34 -7.33
C VAL A 64 7.79 6.62 -8.16
N PRO A 65 8.05 7.03 -9.42
CA PRO A 65 8.85 6.22 -10.36
C PRO A 65 10.31 6.01 -9.94
N SER A 66 10.87 6.96 -9.19
CA SER A 66 12.27 6.92 -8.72
C SER A 66 12.44 6.27 -7.34
N ALA A 67 11.38 5.79 -6.70
CA ALA A 67 11.43 5.19 -5.37
C ALA A 67 11.32 3.66 -5.42
N GLY A 68 12.10 2.99 -4.57
CA GLY A 68 12.04 1.55 -4.35
C GLY A 68 11.29 1.18 -3.07
N HIS A 69 11.63 0.02 -2.50
CA HIS A 69 11.07 -0.43 -1.22
C HIS A 69 11.52 0.46 -0.04
N ILE A 70 12.79 0.85 -0.05
CA ILE A 70 13.34 1.77 0.93
C ILE A 70 13.03 3.19 0.46
N ALA A 71 12.44 3.97 1.35
CA ALA A 71 12.07 5.35 1.06
C ALA A 71 13.32 6.19 0.73
N ASN A 72 13.18 7.06 -0.25
CA ASN A 72 14.09 8.14 -0.58
C ASN A 72 13.33 9.47 -0.51
N GLU A 73 14.02 10.58 -0.76
CA GLU A 73 13.46 11.93 -0.70
C GLU A 73 12.16 12.07 -1.54
N ALA A 74 12.14 11.50 -2.75
CA ALA A 74 10.94 11.51 -3.60
C ALA A 74 9.74 10.74 -2.99
N MET A 75 10.00 9.65 -2.27
CA MET A 75 8.96 8.93 -1.52
C MET A 75 8.50 9.72 -0.29
N GLU A 76 9.40 10.41 0.38
CA GLU A 76 9.08 11.26 1.53
C GLU A 76 8.18 12.42 1.10
N ASP A 77 8.52 13.13 0.03
CA ASP A 77 7.71 14.19 -0.56
C ASP A 77 6.29 13.69 -0.92
N ALA A 78 6.22 12.53 -1.59
CA ALA A 78 4.93 11.94 -1.96
C ALA A 78 4.08 11.55 -0.75
N ARG A 79 4.70 11.10 0.35
CA ARG A 79 4.01 10.78 1.61
C ARG A 79 3.51 12.04 2.31
N VAL A 80 4.32 13.09 2.36
CA VAL A 80 3.89 14.39 2.92
C VAL A 80 2.69 14.93 2.15
N ALA A 81 2.80 15.01 0.82
CA ALA A 81 1.69 15.46 -0.03
C ALA A 81 0.43 14.58 0.14
N ALA A 82 0.58 13.26 0.26
CA ALA A 82 -0.54 12.37 0.53
C ALA A 82 -1.23 12.67 1.87
N THR A 83 -0.46 12.95 2.93
CA THR A 83 -1.03 13.31 4.23
C THR A 83 -1.72 14.67 4.23
N GLU A 84 -1.17 15.67 3.54
CA GLU A 84 -1.79 16.98 3.37
C GLU A 84 -3.10 16.89 2.57
N ASN A 85 -3.09 16.13 1.48
CA ASN A 85 -4.30 15.87 0.67
C ASN A 85 -5.39 15.16 1.48
N MET A 86 -5.03 14.17 2.30
CA MET A 86 -5.98 13.49 3.17
C MET A 86 -6.55 14.45 4.22
N ALA A 87 -5.72 15.31 4.83
CA ALA A 87 -6.18 16.31 5.78
C ALA A 87 -7.17 17.29 5.14
N ALA A 88 -6.89 17.76 3.92
CA ALA A 88 -7.81 18.62 3.17
C ALA A 88 -9.13 17.91 2.83
N GLN A 89 -9.07 16.64 2.40
CA GLN A 89 -10.26 15.84 2.07
C GLN A 89 -11.17 15.60 3.28
N LEU A 90 -10.60 15.38 4.46
CA LEU A 90 -11.36 15.15 5.69
C LEU A 90 -11.92 16.43 6.33
N ALA A 91 -11.36 17.59 5.97
CA ALA A 91 -11.83 18.89 6.45
C ALA A 91 -13.00 19.46 5.62
N ALA A 92 -13.29 18.87 4.46
CA ALA A 92 -14.39 19.22 3.56
C ALA A 92 -15.70 18.49 3.93
#